data_AF-A0A2D9CH35-F1
#
_entry.id   AF-A0A2D9CH35-F1
#
_cell.length_a   1.000
_cell.length_b   1.000
_cell.length_c   1.000
_cell.angle_alpha   90.00
_cell.angle_beta   90.00
_cell.angle_gamma   90.00
#
_symmetry.space_group_name_H-M   'P 1'
#
loop_
_entity.id
_entity.type
_entity.pdbx_description
1 polymer ?
#
loop_
_entity_poly.entity_id
_entity_poly.type
_entity_poly.pdbx_seq_one_letter_code
_entity_poly.pdbx_strand_id
1 'polypeptide(L)'
;MSEEITEQHMHKLREIGTNHAKAKKNLERLQHGRKILLAVIMKEKMINSNTGKLDSVNAQEREARSDDRYKKHIDELADAVGEEAKWNWEKKMIEINFETWKTKMINQMKEAKHYGLKKD
;
A
#
# COMPACT_ATOMS: atom_id res chain seq x y z
N MET A 1 12.59 25.15 -14.88
CA MET A 1 11.24 24.75 -15.34
C MET A 1 10.41 26.02 -15.41
N SER A 2 9.48 26.15 -16.36
CA SER A 2 8.39 27.11 -16.14
C SER A 2 7.60 26.66 -14.92
N GLU A 3 6.98 27.59 -14.19
CA GLU A 3 6.17 27.29 -13.01
C GLU A 3 5.12 26.20 -13.30
N GLU A 4 4.60 26.21 -14.52
CA GLU A 4 3.63 25.27 -15.06
C GLU A 4 4.09 23.79 -15.05
N ILE A 5 5.35 23.49 -15.38
CA ILE A 5 5.87 22.10 -15.33
C ILE A 5 6.04 21.63 -13.87
N THR A 6 6.36 22.56 -12.97
CA THR A 6 6.47 22.26 -11.53
C THR A 6 5.10 21.94 -10.95
N GLU A 7 4.09 22.73 -11.33
CA GLU A 7 2.71 22.54 -10.91
C GLU A 7 2.12 21.22 -11.43
N GLN A 8 2.39 20.85 -12.68
CA GLN A 8 2.01 19.54 -13.23
C GLN A 8 2.61 18.36 -12.47
N HIS A 9 3.89 18.44 -12.06
CA HIS A 9 4.52 17.41 -11.23
C HIS A 9 3.89 17.32 -9.84
N MET A 10 3.61 18.46 -9.21
CA MET A 10 2.95 18.50 -7.91
C MET A 10 1.54 17.94 -7.98
N HIS A 11 0.81 18.18 -9.07
CA HIS A 11 -0.51 17.59 -9.28
C HIS A 11 -0.44 16.06 -9.37
N LYS A 12 0.48 15.52 -10.16
CA LYS A 12 0.70 14.06 -10.27
C LYS A 12 1.06 13.44 -8.92
N LEU A 13 1.93 14.10 -8.15
CA LEU A 13 2.30 13.62 -6.81
C LEU A 13 1.09 13.59 -5.85
N ARG A 14 0.21 14.59 -5.89
CA ARG A 14 -1.03 14.60 -5.09
C ARG A 14 -1.98 13.48 -5.49
N GLU A 15 -2.11 13.22 -6.79
CA GLU A 15 -2.94 12.13 -7.30
C GLU A 15 -2.43 10.77 -6.81
N ILE A 16 -1.14 10.50 -6.99
CA ILE A 16 -0.51 9.25 -6.52
C ILE A 16 -0.60 9.14 -5.00
N GLY A 17 -0.35 10.21 -4.26
CA GLY A 17 -0.51 10.23 -2.81
C GLY A 17 -1.93 9.90 -2.36
N THR A 18 -2.93 10.41 -3.07
CA THR A 18 -4.35 10.10 -2.80
C THR A 18 -4.67 8.63 -3.06
N ASN A 19 -4.16 8.07 -4.16
CA ASN A 19 -4.36 6.66 -4.50
C ASN A 19 -3.66 5.73 -3.51
N HIS A 20 -2.42 6.04 -3.13
CA HIS A 20 -1.69 5.32 -2.09
C HIS A 20 -2.43 5.35 -0.76
N ALA A 21 -2.94 6.52 -0.34
CA ALA A 21 -3.71 6.63 0.90
C ALA A 21 -5.00 5.79 0.87
N LYS A 22 -5.71 5.74 -0.26
CA LYS A 22 -6.89 4.88 -0.45
C LYS A 22 -6.52 3.40 -0.35
N ALA A 23 -5.45 2.97 -1.02
CA ALA A 23 -4.97 1.59 -0.98
C ALA A 23 -4.55 1.19 0.44
N LYS A 24 -3.79 2.03 1.12
CA LYS A 24 -3.36 1.82 2.51
C LYS A 24 -4.55 1.72 3.46
N LYS A 25 -5.54 2.61 3.34
CA LYS A 25 -6.79 2.54 4.12
C LYS A 25 -7.51 1.20 3.93
N ASN A 26 -7.59 0.71 2.68
CA ASN A 26 -8.24 -0.57 2.39
C ASN A 26 -7.46 -1.74 3.01
N LEU A 27 -6.15 -1.75 2.86
CA LEU A 27 -5.27 -2.75 3.46
C LEU A 27 -5.44 -2.82 4.98
N GLU A 28 -5.37 -1.69 5.68
CA GLU A 28 -5.54 -1.65 7.14
C GLU A 28 -6.92 -2.16 7.56
N ARG A 29 -7.98 -1.75 6.85
CA ARG A 29 -9.34 -2.26 7.09
C ARG A 29 -9.40 -3.78 7.00
N LEU A 30 -8.81 -4.37 5.96
CA LEU A 30 -8.81 -5.82 5.76
C LEU A 30 -7.93 -6.54 6.78
N GLN A 31 -6.78 -5.98 7.17
CA GLN A 31 -5.92 -6.58 8.20
C GLN A 31 -6.62 -6.70 9.56
N HIS A 32 -7.32 -5.64 9.98
CA HIS A 32 -8.14 -5.69 11.19
C HIS A 32 -9.38 -6.56 11.01
N GLY A 33 -10.04 -6.45 9.85
CA GLY A 33 -11.20 -7.25 9.49
C GLY A 33 -10.94 -8.76 9.56
N ARG A 34 -9.72 -9.21 9.20
CA ARG A 34 -9.33 -10.62 9.27
C ARG A 34 -9.46 -11.19 10.69
N LYS A 35 -9.01 -10.43 11.70
CA LYS A 35 -9.07 -10.85 13.11
C LYS A 35 -10.51 -10.90 13.61
N ILE A 36 -11.31 -9.89 13.23
CA ILE A 36 -12.73 -9.80 13.58
C ILE A 36 -13.50 -10.97 12.96
N LEU A 37 -13.32 -11.20 11.65
CA LEU A 37 -13.99 -12.28 10.93
C LEU A 37 -13.63 -13.65 11.51
N LEU A 38 -12.35 -13.89 11.81
CA LEU A 38 -11.94 -15.15 12.44
C LEU A 38 -12.67 -15.37 13.77
N ALA A 39 -12.73 -14.35 14.63
CA ALA A 39 -13.42 -14.44 15.91
C ALA A 39 -14.93 -14.67 15.75
N VAL A 40 -15.57 -14.03 14.77
CA VAL A 40 -16.99 -14.24 14.45
C VAL A 40 -17.22 -15.69 14.03
N ILE A 41 -16.42 -16.22 13.11
CA ILE A 41 -16.60 -17.59 12.62
C ILE A 41 -16.29 -18.60 13.72
N MET A 42 -15.25 -18.39 14.54
CA MET A 42 -14.98 -19.26 15.70
C MET A 42 -16.16 -19.31 16.67
N LYS A 43 -16.82 -18.17 16.91
CA LYS A 43 -18.05 -18.13 17.72
C LYS A 43 -19.19 -18.90 17.08
N GLU A 44 -19.36 -18.82 15.76
CA GLU A 44 -20.36 -19.59 15.02
C GLU A 44 -20.07 -21.11 15.05
N LYS A 45 -18.79 -21.49 15.01
CA LYS A 45 -18.31 -22.88 15.07
C LYS A 45 -18.07 -23.38 16.50
N MET A 46 -18.50 -22.63 17.51
CA MET A 46 -18.27 -22.99 18.92
C MET A 46 -18.99 -24.27 19.33
N ILE A 47 -20.12 -24.57 18.69
CA ILE A 47 -20.87 -25.80 18.93
C ILE A 47 -20.58 -26.78 17.79
N ASN A 48 -20.12 -27.96 18.16
CA ASN A 48 -19.87 -29.04 17.22
C ASN A 48 -21.19 -29.53 16.63
N SER A 49 -21.34 -29.47 15.31
CA SER A 49 -22.58 -29.88 14.64
C SER A 49 -22.90 -31.36 14.76
N ASN A 50 -21.89 -32.21 15.01
CA ASN A 50 -22.06 -33.65 15.13
C ASN A 50 -22.39 -34.11 16.55
N THR A 51 -21.93 -33.38 17.57
CA THR A 51 -22.09 -33.78 18.98
C THR A 51 -23.01 -32.86 19.79
N GLY A 52 -23.32 -31.66 19.28
CA GLY A 52 -24.09 -30.64 19.98
C GLY A 52 -23.38 -30.06 21.21
N LYS A 53 -22.11 -30.40 21.43
CA LYS A 53 -21.30 -29.94 22.56
C LYS A 53 -20.36 -28.81 22.14
N LEU A 54 -19.84 -28.11 23.13
CA LEU A 54 -18.85 -27.07 22.94
C LEU A 54 -17.55 -27.68 22.39
N ASP A 55 -17.10 -27.21 21.24
CA ASP A 55 -15.85 -27.65 20.64
C ASP A 55 -14.65 -26.99 21.34
N SER A 56 -13.51 -27.68 21.32
CA SER A 56 -12.26 -27.08 21.79
C SER A 56 -11.89 -25.86 20.94
N VAL A 57 -11.19 -24.89 21.53
CA VAL A 57 -10.74 -23.66 20.82
C VAL A 57 -9.91 -24.00 19.58
N ASN A 58 -9.07 -25.04 19.64
CA ASN A 58 -8.25 -25.48 18.51
C ASN A 58 -9.11 -26.02 17.35
N ALA A 59 -10.19 -26.75 17.67
CA ALA A 59 -11.13 -27.23 16.65
C ALA A 59 -11.85 -26.03 16.01
N GLN A 60 -12.36 -25.10 16.82
CA GLN A 60 -13.02 -23.87 16.33
C GLN A 60 -12.12 -23.07 15.39
N GLU A 61 -10.84 -22.89 15.75
CA GLU A 61 -9.89 -22.14 14.93
C GLU A 61 -9.62 -22.84 13.60
N ARG A 62 -9.44 -24.17 13.59
CA ARG A 62 -9.25 -24.94 12.36
C ARG A 62 -10.44 -24.79 11.43
N GLU A 63 -11.65 -24.99 11.94
CA GLU A 63 -12.88 -24.85 11.15
C GLU A 63 -13.01 -23.42 10.62
N ALA A 64 -12.76 -22.40 11.45
CA ALA A 64 -12.87 -21.00 11.06
C ALA A 64 -11.86 -20.59 9.97
N ARG A 65 -10.62 -21.09 10.04
CA ARG A 65 -9.60 -20.85 9.00
C ARG A 65 -9.92 -21.56 7.69
N SER A 66 -10.68 -22.65 7.75
CA SER A 66 -11.13 -23.39 6.57
C SER A 66 -12.44 -22.87 5.96
N ASP A 67 -13.13 -21.95 6.63
CA ASP A 67 -14.38 -21.34 6.16
C ASP A 67 -14.12 -20.47 4.92
N ASP A 68 -14.99 -20.59 3.92
CA ASP A 68 -14.82 -19.92 2.63
C ASP A 68 -14.88 -18.39 2.74
N ARG A 69 -15.59 -17.85 3.74
CA ARG A 69 -15.56 -16.40 4.02
C ARG A 69 -14.18 -15.95 4.46
N TYR A 70 -13.50 -16.76 5.28
CA TYR A 70 -12.15 -16.46 5.72
C TYR A 70 -11.16 -16.55 4.55
N LYS A 71 -11.25 -17.59 3.72
CA LYS A 71 -10.42 -17.73 2.50
C LYS A 71 -10.58 -16.52 1.58
N LYS A 72 -11.83 -16.16 1.27
CA LYS A 72 -12.14 -14.99 0.44
C LYS A 72 -11.55 -13.69 1.02
N HIS A 73 -11.63 -13.51 2.34
CA HIS A 73 -11.05 -12.35 3.00
C HIS A 73 -9.51 -12.33 2.88
N ILE A 74 -8.85 -13.50 2.90
CA ILE A 74 -7.40 -13.60 2.66
C ILE A 74 -7.05 -13.22 1.21
N ASP A 75 -7.84 -13.64 0.23
CA ASP A 75 -7.64 -13.27 -1.17
C ASP A 75 -7.79 -11.75 -1.37
N GLU A 76 -8.85 -11.16 -0.81
CA GLU A 76 -9.04 -9.70 -0.82
C GLU A 76 -7.89 -8.94 -0.13
N LEU A 77 -7.36 -9.51 0.96
CA LEU A 77 -6.21 -8.95 1.66
C LEU A 77 -4.93 -9.02 0.80
N ALA A 78 -4.73 -10.11 0.04
CA ALA A 78 -3.61 -10.27 -0.86
C ALA A 78 -3.64 -9.21 -1.98
N ASP A 79 -4.81 -9.00 -2.59
CA ASP A 79 -5.01 -7.96 -3.60
C ASP A 79 -4.73 -6.56 -3.04
N ALA A 80 -5.21 -6.29 -1.82
CA ALA A 80 -4.98 -5.00 -1.17
C ALA A 80 -3.50 -4.74 -0.84
N VAL A 81 -2.74 -5.78 -0.47
CA VAL A 81 -1.27 -5.68 -0.30
C VAL A 81 -0.61 -5.34 -1.64
N GLY A 82 -1.00 -6.02 -2.72
CA GLY A 82 -0.46 -5.75 -4.06
C GLY A 82 -0.73 -4.31 -4.51
N GLU A 83 -1.95 -3.82 -4.32
CA GLU A 83 -2.33 -2.47 -4.72
C GLU A 83 -1.60 -1.40 -3.87
N GLU A 84 -1.44 -1.60 -2.56
CA GLU A 84 -0.67 -0.68 -1.71
C GLU A 84 0.80 -0.64 -2.11
N ALA A 85 1.41 -1.81 -2.36
CA ALA A 85 2.80 -1.91 -2.79
C ALA A 85 3.03 -1.22 -4.14
N LYS A 86 2.12 -1.40 -5.10
CA LYS A 86 2.14 -0.72 -6.39
C LYS A 86 2.18 0.80 -6.22
N TRP A 87 1.24 1.38 -5.48
CA TRP A 87 1.21 2.83 -5.29
C TRP A 87 2.40 3.37 -4.49
N ASN A 88 2.94 2.57 -3.56
CA ASN A 88 4.17 2.92 -2.85
C ASN A 88 5.37 2.98 -3.81
N TRP A 89 5.47 2.05 -4.77
CA TRP A 89 6.50 2.09 -5.82
C TRP A 89 6.31 3.27 -6.77
N GLU A 90 5.09 3.57 -7.19
CA GLU A 90 4.77 4.74 -8.02
C GLU A 90 5.21 6.05 -7.35
N LYS A 91 4.88 6.20 -6.07
CA LYS A 91 5.35 7.33 -5.26
C LYS A 91 6.88 7.39 -5.26
N LYS A 92 7.55 6.25 -5.06
CA LYS A 92 9.02 6.18 -5.02
C LYS A 92 9.66 6.59 -6.35
N MET A 93 9.07 6.21 -7.48
CA MET A 93 9.55 6.59 -8.81
C MET A 93 9.49 8.11 -9.01
N ILE A 94 8.41 8.77 -8.58
CA ILE A 94 8.31 10.24 -8.67
C ILE A 94 9.40 10.90 -7.81
N GLU A 95 9.60 10.42 -6.58
CA GLU A 95 10.65 10.94 -5.71
C GLU A 95 12.04 10.83 -6.38
N ILE A 96 12.38 9.66 -6.92
CA ILE A 96 13.66 9.44 -7.61
C ILE A 96 13.81 10.36 -8.83
N ASN A 97 12.75 10.54 -9.62
CA ASN A 97 12.76 11.43 -10.78
C ASN A 97 12.99 12.88 -10.37
N PHE A 98 12.36 13.33 -9.29
CA PHE A 98 12.55 14.67 -8.74
C PHE A 98 13.97 14.89 -8.22
N GLU A 99 14.54 13.92 -7.48
CA GLU A 99 15.94 13.99 -7.02
C GLU A 99 16.95 14.02 -8.18
N THR A 100 16.70 13.20 -9.22
CA THR A 100 17.52 13.17 -10.43
C THR A 100 17.50 14.52 -11.14
N TRP A 101 16.32 15.13 -11.26
CA TRP A 101 16.17 16.46 -11.83
C TRP A 101 16.93 17.52 -11.03
N LYS A 102 16.78 17.55 -9.70
CA LYS A 102 17.52 18.48 -8.83
C LYS A 102 19.03 18.36 -9.05
N THR A 103 19.53 17.13 -9.11
CA THR A 103 20.96 16.86 -9.34
C THR A 103 21.43 17.40 -10.71
N LYS A 104 20.64 17.18 -11.77
CA LYS A 104 20.95 17.71 -13.12
C LYS A 104 21.00 19.24 -13.15
N MET A 105 20.05 19.91 -12.49
CA MET A 105 20.03 21.38 -12.42
C MET A 105 21.26 21.93 -11.70
N ILE A 106 21.67 21.32 -10.58
CA ILE A 106 22.88 21.70 -9.85
C ILE A 106 24.12 21.54 -10.74
N ASN A 107 24.23 20.44 -11.48
CA ASN A 107 25.35 20.21 -12.39
C ASN A 107 25.39 21.25 -13.52
N GLN A 108 24.24 21.55 -14.15
CA GLN A 108 24.15 22.58 -15.20
C GLN A 108 24.55 23.96 -14.67
N MET A 109 24.10 24.33 -13.46
CA MET A 109 24.53 25.59 -12.83
C MET A 109 26.03 25.62 -12.56
N LYS A 110 26.61 24.50 -12.11
CA LYS A 110 28.05 24.38 -11.86
C LYS A 110 28.85 24.50 -13.16
N GLU A 111 28.41 23.85 -14.22
CA GLU A 111 29.02 23.95 -15.56
C GLU A 111 28.93 25.37 -16.10
N ALA A 112 27.76 26.01 -16.02
CA ALA A 112 27.58 27.40 -16.46
C ALA A 112 28.52 28.37 -15.73
N LYS A 113 28.70 28.20 -14.41
CA LYS A 113 29.71 28.95 -13.64
C LYS A 113 31.13 28.67 -14.13
N HIS A 114 31.46 27.40 -14.38
CA HIS A 114 32.79 27.00 -14.83
C HIS A 114 33.14 27.51 -16.24
N TYR A 115 32.18 27.53 -17.16
CA TYR A 115 32.37 28.09 -18.50
C TYR A 115 32.39 29.62 -18.50
N GLY A 116 31.61 30.27 -17.62
CA GLY A 116 31.66 31.72 -17.42
C GLY A 116 33.01 32.23 -16.87
N LEU A 117 33.74 31.39 -16.12
CA LEU A 117 35.07 31.67 -15.59
C LEU A 117 36.23 31.38 -16.57
N LYS A 118 35.96 30.76 -17.72
CA LYS A 118 36.97 30.38 -18.73
C LYS A 118 37.01 31.30 -19.96
N LYS A 119 36.24 32.40 -19.94
CA LYS A 119 36.38 33.48 -20.93
C LYS A 119 37.38 34.52 -20.40
N ASP A 120 38.66 34.16 -20.48
CA ASP A 120 39.80 35.10 -20.46
C ASP A 120 40.76 34.66 -21.58
#